data_AF-A0A1V5VN18-F1
#
_entry.id   AF-A0A1V5VN18-F1
#
_cell.length_a   1.000
_cell.length_b   1.000
_cell.length_c   1.000
_cell.angle_alpha   90.00
_cell.angle_beta   90.00
_cell.angle_gamma   90.00
#
_symmetry.space_group_name_H-M   'P 1'
#
loop_
_entity.id
_entity.type
_entity.pdbx_description
1 polymer ?
#
loop_
_entity_poly.entity_id
_entity_poly.type
_entity_poly.pdbx_seq_one_letter_code
_entity_poly.pdbx_strand_id
1 'polypeptide(L)'
;MKKRDKIYSPAVIPILEAIWEASGYLWSHRIKAAFPLWLPWAKQRFHITEQIRQQLLSISPATIDSRLKNKKCQLKKKIYGTTRPGTLLKHQFQITTDNWDVTIPGFLEIDMVSHSGSSADGNFIQSLNCTDIHTTWTETRAVYDSLAALNAMKDLYRNKLRLFHNFFQPSIKLVKKIRIGSKLKRVYDKPKTPFQRLCQSNHINKDKLAQLKNIAGILDPFALSKTIDFKLTKIYNLASKNKKIYGNVGPVPYSVNNSLPSILGLHS
;
A
#
# COMPACT_ATOMS: atom_id res chain seq x y z
N MET A 1 -33.01 9.21 -21.53
CA MET A 1 -31.77 8.53 -21.05
C MET A 1 -32.16 7.26 -20.29
N LYS A 2 -31.81 6.06 -20.78
CA LYS A 2 -32.04 4.80 -20.05
C LYS A 2 -31.24 4.80 -18.75
N LYS A 3 -31.93 4.84 -17.60
CA LYS A 3 -31.34 4.69 -16.27
C LYS A 3 -30.84 3.25 -16.18
N ARG A 4 -29.52 3.05 -16.29
CA ARG A 4 -28.92 1.70 -16.15
C ARG A 4 -29.30 1.16 -14.77
N ASP A 5 -29.82 -0.07 -14.74
CA ASP A 5 -30.12 -0.76 -13.49
C ASP A 5 -28.88 -0.80 -12.61
N LYS A 6 -29.07 -0.60 -11.30
CA LYS A 6 -27.98 -0.63 -10.33
C LYS A 6 -27.51 -2.08 -10.18
N ILE A 7 -26.56 -2.50 -11.02
CA ILE A 7 -25.95 -3.85 -11.03
C ILE A 7 -25.37 -4.24 -9.64
N TYR A 8 -24.99 -3.26 -8.83
CA TYR A 8 -24.39 -3.47 -7.50
C TYR A 8 -25.37 -3.05 -6.42
N SER A 9 -25.63 -3.95 -5.47
CA SER A 9 -26.53 -3.65 -4.35
C SER A 9 -25.92 -2.55 -3.46
N PRO A 10 -26.74 -1.76 -2.75
CA PRO A 10 -26.24 -0.79 -1.77
C PRO A 10 -25.31 -1.40 -0.70
N ALA A 11 -25.50 -2.69 -0.38
CA ALA A 11 -24.70 -3.40 0.62
C ALA A 11 -23.23 -3.64 0.19
N VAL A 12 -22.92 -3.57 -1.11
CA VAL A 12 -21.54 -3.70 -1.62
C VAL A 12 -20.68 -2.51 -1.25
N ILE A 13 -21.26 -1.32 -1.18
CA ILE A 13 -20.52 -0.06 -1.05
C ILE A 13 -19.79 0.05 0.30
N PRO A 14 -20.42 -0.21 1.47
CA PRO A 14 -19.71 -0.18 2.75
C PRO A 14 -18.54 -1.17 2.83
N ILE A 15 -18.69 -2.37 2.26
CA ILE A 15 -17.62 -3.39 2.25
C ILE A 15 -16.46 -2.94 1.35
N LEU A 16 -16.77 -2.39 0.17
CA LEU A 16 -15.79 -1.81 -0.74
C LEU A 16 -14.99 -0.69 -0.04
N GLU A 17 -15.69 0.22 0.65
CA GLU A 17 -15.06 1.32 1.38
C GLU A 17 -14.16 0.81 2.51
N ALA A 18 -14.62 -0.16 3.30
CA ALA A 18 -13.85 -0.72 4.40
C ALA A 18 -12.56 -1.41 3.90
N ILE A 19 -12.64 -2.20 2.83
CA ILE A 19 -11.45 -2.82 2.21
C ILE A 19 -10.53 -1.73 1.63
N TRP A 20 -11.10 -0.72 0.98
CA TRP A 20 -10.32 0.37 0.40
C TRP A 20 -9.53 1.13 1.46
N GLU A 21 -10.15 1.51 2.56
CA GLU A 21 -9.52 2.18 3.69
C GLU A 21 -8.46 1.32 4.36
N ALA A 22 -8.82 0.09 4.75
CA ALA A 22 -7.89 -0.83 5.38
C ALA A 22 -6.72 -1.23 4.47
N SER A 23 -6.90 -1.18 3.14
CA SER A 23 -5.81 -1.41 2.20
C SER A 23 -4.83 -0.24 2.08
N GLY A 24 -5.05 0.89 2.78
CA GLY A 24 -4.28 2.11 2.59
C GLY A 24 -4.63 2.83 1.29
N TYR A 25 -5.91 2.81 0.90
CA TYR A 25 -6.47 3.51 -0.25
C TYR A 25 -5.95 3.06 -1.62
N LEU A 26 -5.81 1.75 -1.82
CA LEU A 26 -5.38 1.17 -3.09
C LEU A 26 -6.13 1.76 -4.30
N TRP A 27 -5.38 1.99 -5.39
CA TRP A 27 -5.98 2.35 -6.68
C TRP A 27 -6.91 1.25 -7.21
N SER A 28 -7.91 1.63 -8.00
CA SER A 28 -9.04 0.77 -8.41
C SER A 28 -8.62 -0.55 -9.09
N HIS A 29 -7.54 -0.56 -9.86
CA HIS A 29 -7.01 -1.80 -10.43
C HIS A 29 -6.36 -2.71 -9.37
N ARG A 30 -5.64 -2.14 -8.40
CA ARG A 30 -4.95 -2.88 -7.33
C ARG A 30 -5.94 -3.43 -6.31
N ILE A 31 -6.93 -2.63 -5.89
CA ILE A 31 -7.97 -3.10 -4.97
C ILE A 31 -8.82 -4.21 -5.60
N LYS A 32 -9.11 -4.14 -6.91
CA LYS A 32 -9.78 -5.23 -7.62
C LYS A 32 -9.01 -6.55 -7.51
N ALA A 33 -7.69 -6.50 -7.71
CA ALA A 33 -6.83 -7.67 -7.55
C ALA A 33 -6.68 -8.11 -6.08
N ALA A 34 -6.91 -7.20 -5.13
CA ALA A 34 -6.84 -7.48 -3.70
C ALA A 34 -8.09 -8.20 -3.17
N PHE A 35 -9.29 -8.01 -3.76
CA PHE A 35 -10.52 -8.61 -3.21
C PHE A 35 -10.44 -10.10 -2.88
N PRO A 36 -9.91 -10.99 -3.74
CA PRO A 36 -9.81 -12.42 -3.40
C PRO A 36 -9.00 -12.70 -2.13
N LEU A 37 -8.02 -11.84 -1.81
CA LEU A 37 -7.15 -11.95 -0.63
C LEU A 37 -7.84 -11.41 0.63
N TRP A 38 -8.69 -10.39 0.47
CA TRP A 38 -9.34 -9.69 1.58
C TRP A 38 -10.72 -10.27 1.95
N LEU A 39 -11.45 -10.82 0.99
CA LEU A 39 -12.82 -11.32 1.17
C LEU A 39 -12.96 -12.42 2.23
N PRO A 40 -12.05 -13.40 2.37
CA PRO A 40 -12.13 -14.40 3.45
C PRO A 40 -12.18 -13.76 4.84
N TRP A 41 -11.41 -12.70 5.04
CA TRP A 41 -11.34 -11.95 6.30
C TRP A 41 -12.45 -10.92 6.45
N ALA A 42 -12.96 -10.39 5.34
CA ALA A 42 -14.12 -9.50 5.35
C ALA A 42 -15.41 -10.26 5.76
N LYS A 43 -15.54 -11.54 5.40
CA LYS A 43 -16.68 -12.39 5.80
C LYS A 43 -16.84 -12.52 7.32
N GLN A 44 -15.74 -12.39 8.07
CA GLN A 44 -15.78 -12.42 9.54
C GLN A 44 -16.29 -11.11 10.17
N ARG A 45 -16.40 -10.03 9.38
CA ARG A 45 -16.70 -8.67 9.83
C ARG A 45 -18.01 -8.12 9.28
N PHE A 46 -18.40 -8.61 8.11
CA PHE A 46 -19.56 -8.15 7.37
C PHE A 46 -20.41 -9.34 6.95
N HIS A 47 -21.73 -9.14 6.88
CA HIS A 47 -22.63 -10.13 6.31
C HIS A 47 -22.47 -10.16 4.78
N ILE A 48 -21.62 -11.06 4.28
CA ILE A 48 -21.31 -11.20 2.85
C ILE A 48 -21.99 -12.46 2.32
N THR A 49 -23.12 -12.27 1.62
CA THR A 49 -23.76 -13.32 0.83
C THR A 49 -22.92 -13.66 -0.41
N GLU A 50 -23.15 -14.82 -1.03
CA GLU A 50 -22.44 -15.18 -2.26
C GLU A 50 -22.71 -14.18 -3.39
N GLN A 51 -23.92 -13.61 -3.45
CA GLN A 51 -24.26 -12.54 -4.41
C GLN A 51 -23.37 -11.29 -4.22
N ILE A 52 -23.18 -10.83 -2.98
CA ILE A 52 -22.30 -9.67 -2.68
C ILE A 52 -20.85 -10.01 -3.02
N ARG A 53 -20.40 -11.23 -2.71
CA ARG A 53 -19.05 -11.69 -3.05
C ARG A 53 -18.81 -11.66 -4.56
N GLN A 54 -19.74 -12.17 -5.35
CA GLN A 54 -19.65 -12.15 -6.82
C GLN A 54 -19.70 -10.73 -7.37
N GLN A 55 -20.52 -9.85 -6.79
CA GLN A 55 -20.54 -8.42 -7.14
C GLN A 55 -19.19 -7.74 -6.87
N LEU A 56 -18.55 -8.00 -5.72
CA LEU A 56 -17.23 -7.46 -5.39
C LEU A 56 -16.11 -8.00 -6.29
N LEU A 57 -16.16 -9.28 -6.67
CA LEU A 57 -15.16 -9.87 -7.56
C LEU A 57 -15.30 -9.40 -9.02
N SER A 58 -16.55 -9.16 -9.47
CA SER A 58 -16.83 -8.74 -10.85
C SER A 58 -16.69 -7.24 -11.06
N ILE A 59 -16.79 -6.41 -10.01
CA ILE A 59 -16.78 -4.95 -10.12
C ILE A 59 -15.62 -4.42 -10.96
N SER A 60 -15.90 -3.47 -11.87
CA SER A 60 -14.87 -2.88 -12.72
C SER A 60 -14.07 -1.79 -11.97
N PRO A 61 -12.79 -1.55 -12.33
CA PRO A 61 -12.02 -0.44 -11.77
C PRO A 61 -12.70 0.93 -11.91
N ALA A 62 -13.31 1.20 -13.07
CA ALA A 62 -14.06 2.44 -13.32
C ALA A 62 -15.27 2.58 -12.38
N THR A 63 -15.97 1.47 -12.11
CA THR A 63 -17.07 1.47 -11.14
C THR A 63 -16.57 1.72 -9.73
N ILE A 64 -15.46 1.08 -9.32
CA ILE A 64 -14.83 1.35 -8.01
C ILE A 64 -14.52 2.84 -7.86
N ASP A 65 -13.87 3.45 -8.85
CA ASP A 65 -13.54 4.88 -8.81
C ASP A 65 -14.78 5.77 -8.74
N SER A 66 -15.82 5.44 -9.50
CA SER A 66 -17.09 6.18 -9.44
C SER A 66 -17.77 6.07 -8.07
N ARG A 67 -17.74 4.90 -7.43
CA ARG A 67 -18.38 4.67 -6.12
C ARG A 67 -17.60 5.35 -4.99
N LEU A 68 -16.28 5.30 -5.04
CA LEU A 68 -15.40 5.92 -4.05
C LEU A 68 -15.20 7.43 -4.26
N LYS A 69 -15.72 8.01 -5.36
CA LYS A 69 -15.48 9.41 -5.75
C LYS A 69 -15.77 10.40 -4.62
N ASN A 70 -16.93 10.28 -3.97
CA ASN A 70 -17.32 11.20 -2.89
C ASN A 70 -16.36 11.15 -1.71
N LYS A 71 -15.99 9.94 -1.28
CA LYS A 71 -15.04 9.73 -0.17
C LYS A 71 -13.63 10.22 -0.51
N LYS A 72 -13.16 9.95 -1.74
CA LYS A 72 -11.90 10.49 -2.28
C LYS A 72 -11.89 12.02 -2.28
N CYS A 73 -12.97 12.67 -2.68
CA CYS A 73 -13.07 14.13 -2.66
C CYS A 73 -12.99 14.72 -1.24
N GLN A 74 -13.59 14.05 -0.25
CA GLN A 74 -13.50 14.47 1.16
C GLN A 74 -12.06 14.34 1.69
N LEU A 75 -11.34 13.26 1.32
CA LEU A 75 -9.96 13.02 1.74
C LEU A 75 -8.93 13.94 1.07
N LYS A 76 -9.12 14.28 -0.21
CA LYS A 76 -8.18 15.09 -1.02
C LYS A 76 -7.87 16.47 -0.43
N LYS A 77 -8.67 16.98 0.50
CA LYS A 77 -8.41 18.27 1.17
C LYS A 77 -7.19 18.27 2.10
N LYS A 78 -6.45 17.16 2.27
CA LYS A 78 -5.38 17.02 3.28
C LYS A 78 -4.02 16.49 2.78
N ILE A 79 -3.74 16.41 1.47
CA ILE A 79 -2.44 15.89 0.98
C ILE A 79 -1.64 17.02 0.30
N TYR A 80 -0.63 17.53 1.01
CA TYR A 80 0.39 18.42 0.43
C TYR A 80 1.57 17.56 -0.06
N GLY A 81 1.70 17.40 -1.37
CA GLY A 81 2.97 17.02 -1.99
C GLY A 81 3.75 18.29 -2.33
N THR A 82 4.91 18.51 -1.72
CA THR A 82 5.76 19.68 -1.99
C THR A 82 6.67 19.49 -3.21
N THR A 83 6.89 18.24 -3.63
CA THR A 83 7.74 17.94 -4.78
C THR A 83 7.00 18.23 -6.09
N ARG A 84 7.27 19.40 -6.67
CA ARG A 84 7.07 19.65 -8.10
C ARG A 84 8.26 19.02 -8.83
N PRO A 85 8.09 18.01 -9.70
CA PRO A 85 9.21 17.44 -10.42
C PRO A 85 9.78 18.49 -11.39
N GLY A 86 10.97 19.00 -11.09
CA GLY A 86 11.73 19.82 -12.04
C GLY A 86 12.12 18.97 -13.25
N THR A 87 11.82 19.45 -14.45
CA THR A 87 12.13 18.76 -15.71
C THR A 87 13.62 18.80 -16.07
N LEU A 88 14.37 19.76 -15.52
CA LEU A 88 15.74 20.09 -15.93
C LEU A 88 16.79 19.03 -15.56
N LEU A 89 16.75 18.48 -14.33
CA LEU A 89 17.81 17.59 -13.84
C LEU A 89 17.77 16.18 -14.44
N LYS A 90 16.61 15.74 -14.98
CA LYS A 90 16.46 14.39 -15.55
C LYS A 90 17.20 14.18 -16.88
N HIS A 91 17.51 15.25 -17.60
CA HIS A 91 18.21 15.17 -18.89
C HIS A 91 19.74 15.26 -18.75
N GLN A 92 20.24 15.79 -17.64
CA GLN A 92 21.68 16.02 -17.42
C GLN A 92 22.43 14.79 -16.94
N PHE A 93 21.73 13.80 -16.36
CA PHE A 93 22.32 12.53 -15.96
C PHE A 93 21.57 11.38 -16.64
N GLN A 94 22.23 10.72 -17.58
CA GLN A 94 21.73 9.44 -18.08
C GLN A 94 21.88 8.41 -16.96
N ILE A 95 20.78 8.13 -16.24
CA ILE A 95 20.71 7.00 -15.33
C ILE A 95 20.53 5.74 -16.20
N THR A 96 21.62 5.04 -16.50
CA THR A 96 21.60 3.73 -17.16
C THR A 96 21.09 2.68 -16.16
N THR A 97 19.78 2.48 -16.15
CA THR A 97 19.15 1.33 -15.46
C THR A 97 19.05 0.18 -16.45
N ASP A 98 20.18 -0.48 -16.72
CA ASP A 98 20.29 -1.47 -17.79
C ASP A 98 19.55 -2.79 -17.51
N ASN A 99 19.09 -3.02 -16.28
CA ASN A 99 18.44 -4.28 -15.87
C ASN A 99 16.95 -4.11 -15.55
N TRP A 100 16.16 -3.62 -16.52
CA TRP A 100 14.68 -3.59 -16.38
C TRP A 100 14.01 -4.91 -16.79
N ASP A 101 14.65 -5.70 -17.66
CA ASP A 101 14.10 -6.97 -18.18
C ASP A 101 14.57 -8.17 -17.35
N VAL A 102 14.39 -8.08 -16.02
CA VAL A 102 14.76 -9.16 -15.11
C VAL A 102 13.60 -10.15 -14.98
N THR A 103 13.86 -11.38 -15.40
CA THR A 103 12.90 -12.49 -15.41
C THR A 103 13.15 -13.55 -14.33
N ILE A 104 14.19 -13.38 -13.50
CA ILE A 104 14.53 -14.26 -12.38
C ILE A 104 14.70 -13.45 -11.08
N PRO A 105 14.36 -13.99 -9.90
CA PRO A 105 14.68 -13.33 -8.63
C PRO A 105 16.19 -13.21 -8.38
N GLY A 106 16.59 -12.20 -7.60
CA GLY A 106 17.98 -11.98 -7.17
C GLY A 106 18.55 -10.61 -7.53
N PHE A 107 17.80 -9.78 -8.27
CA PHE A 107 18.21 -8.43 -8.64
C PHE A 107 17.40 -7.42 -7.84
N LEU A 108 18.10 -6.62 -7.01
CA LEU A 108 17.47 -5.68 -6.11
C LEU A 108 17.58 -4.24 -6.63
N GLU A 109 16.46 -3.54 -6.64
CA GLU A 109 16.43 -2.08 -6.63
C GLU A 109 16.49 -1.61 -5.17
N ILE A 110 17.41 -0.68 -4.87
CA ILE A 110 17.59 -0.15 -3.52
C ILE A 110 17.32 1.35 -3.56
N ASP A 111 16.39 1.80 -2.72
CA ASP A 111 16.07 3.22 -2.54
C ASP A 111 16.07 3.58 -1.05
N MET A 112 16.34 4.86 -0.78
CA MET A 112 16.33 5.41 0.57
C MET A 112 15.36 6.58 0.65
N VAL A 113 14.51 6.57 1.68
CA VAL A 113 13.52 7.62 1.93
C VAL A 113 13.80 8.27 3.28
N SER A 114 14.04 9.58 3.29
CA SER A 114 14.17 10.38 4.51
C SER A 114 12.79 10.74 5.06
N HIS A 115 12.59 10.57 6.37
CA HIS A 115 11.38 11.01 7.09
C HIS A 115 11.58 12.35 7.80
N SER A 116 12.37 13.25 7.21
CA SER A 116 12.71 14.55 7.79
C SER A 116 11.60 15.62 7.68
N GLY A 117 10.56 15.35 6.90
CA GLY A 117 9.45 16.28 6.72
C GLY A 117 9.88 17.53 5.94
N SER A 118 9.51 18.71 6.43
CA SER A 118 9.82 20.00 5.78
C SER A 118 11.20 20.57 6.14
N SER A 119 11.94 19.93 7.04
CA SER A 119 13.32 20.28 7.38
C SER A 119 14.23 19.11 7.00
N ALA A 120 15.46 19.41 6.60
CA ALA A 120 16.51 18.39 6.43
C ALA A 120 17.58 18.48 7.53
N ASP A 121 17.35 19.33 8.54
CA ASP A 121 18.29 19.58 9.63
C ASP A 121 17.96 18.77 10.89
N GLY A 122 18.91 17.94 11.35
CA GLY A 122 18.76 17.05 12.51
C GLY A 122 18.89 15.55 12.19
N ASN A 123 18.64 14.72 13.20
CA ASN A 123 18.63 13.25 13.06
C ASN A 123 17.23 12.78 12.70
N PHE A 124 17.11 12.02 11.61
CA PHE A 124 15.83 11.53 11.09
C PHE A 124 15.92 10.08 10.66
N ILE A 125 14.84 9.33 10.91
CA ILE A 125 14.71 7.98 10.36
C ILE A 125 14.78 8.03 8.85
N GLN A 126 15.60 7.15 8.32
CA GLN A 126 15.64 6.82 6.91
C GLN A 126 15.12 5.40 6.72
N SER A 127 14.31 5.20 5.70
CA SER A 127 13.88 3.86 5.25
C SER A 127 14.72 3.45 4.08
N LEU A 128 15.49 2.39 4.27
CA LEU A 128 16.17 1.68 3.19
C LEU A 128 15.23 0.58 2.69
N ASN A 129 14.76 0.71 1.46
CA ASN A 129 13.94 -0.28 0.79
C ASN A 129 14.83 -1.08 -0.18
N CYS A 130 14.72 -2.40 -0.10
CA CYS A 130 15.33 -3.31 -1.08
C CYS A 130 14.21 -4.10 -1.73
N THR A 131 13.99 -3.90 -3.04
CA THR A 131 12.91 -4.52 -3.79
C THR A 131 13.46 -5.42 -4.90
N ASP A 132 13.12 -6.70 -4.88
CA ASP A 132 13.47 -7.61 -5.98
C ASP A 132 12.68 -7.25 -7.25
N ILE A 133 13.38 -7.03 -8.36
CA ILE A 133 12.78 -6.55 -9.61
C ILE A 133 11.79 -7.57 -10.19
N HIS A 134 12.07 -8.86 -10.07
CA HIS A 134 11.23 -9.90 -10.67
C HIS A 134 9.93 -10.13 -9.89
N THR A 135 10.07 -10.41 -8.60
CA THR A 135 9.00 -10.77 -7.68
C THR A 135 8.34 -9.55 -7.08
N THR A 136 8.95 -8.37 -7.17
CA THR A 136 8.56 -7.14 -6.48
C THR A 136 8.55 -7.28 -4.95
N TRP A 137 9.24 -8.29 -4.40
CA TRP A 137 9.32 -8.50 -2.97
C TRP A 137 10.17 -7.43 -2.32
N THR A 138 9.61 -6.72 -1.35
CA THR A 138 10.29 -5.60 -0.69
C THR A 138 10.61 -5.94 0.76
N GLU A 139 11.85 -5.69 1.14
CA GLU A 139 12.29 -5.61 2.54
C GLU A 139 12.63 -4.16 2.88
N THR A 140 12.06 -3.64 3.96
CA THR A 140 12.38 -2.30 4.46
C THR A 140 13.16 -2.39 5.76
N ARG A 141 14.17 -1.53 5.90
CA ARG A 141 14.96 -1.36 7.12
C ARG A 141 14.97 0.11 7.52
N ALA A 142 14.79 0.34 8.82
CA ALA A 142 14.96 1.66 9.41
C ALA A 142 16.44 1.88 9.74
N VAL A 143 16.94 3.06 9.40
CA VAL A 143 18.30 3.52 9.64
C VAL A 143 18.23 4.89 10.31
N TYR A 144 19.14 5.18 11.24
CA TYR A 144 19.37 6.51 11.85
C TYR A 144 18.22 7.17 12.63
N ASP A 145 18.10 6.91 13.93
CA ASP A 145 17.34 7.76 14.88
C ASP A 145 17.81 7.42 16.30
N SER A 146 17.23 8.07 17.30
CA SER A 146 17.16 7.58 18.68
C SER A 146 16.82 6.09 18.73
N LEU A 147 17.42 5.39 19.69
CA LEU A 147 17.26 3.94 19.85
C LEU A 147 15.77 3.56 20.00
N ALA A 148 14.98 4.37 20.71
CA ALA A 148 13.56 4.13 20.92
C ALA A 148 12.75 4.19 19.60
N ALA A 149 12.97 5.22 18.78
CA ALA A 149 12.28 5.37 17.51
C ALA A 149 12.77 4.33 16.48
N LEU A 150 14.08 4.05 16.45
CA LEU A 150 14.66 3.01 15.61
C LEU A 150 14.07 1.63 15.93
N ASN A 151 13.94 1.28 17.22
CA ASN A 151 13.33 0.01 17.63
C ASN A 151 11.85 -0.06 17.28
N ALA A 152 11.10 1.03 17.46
CA ALA A 152 9.69 1.10 17.06
C ALA A 152 9.51 0.91 15.55
N MET A 153 10.38 1.53 14.74
CA MET A 153 10.37 1.37 13.28
C MET A 153 10.80 -0.02 12.83
N LYS A 154 11.84 -0.60 13.44
CA LYS A 154 12.27 -1.98 13.17
C LYS A 154 11.13 -2.97 13.41
N ASP A 155 10.41 -2.79 14.52
CA ASP A 155 9.25 -3.62 14.85
C ASP A 155 8.10 -3.43 13.84
N LEU A 156 7.76 -2.19 13.47
CA LEU A 156 6.77 -1.91 12.42
C LEU A 156 7.14 -2.59 11.10
N TYR A 157 8.36 -2.39 10.61
CA TYR A 157 8.78 -2.88 9.29
C TYR A 157 8.89 -4.40 9.25
N ARG A 158 9.59 -5.00 10.21
CA ARG A 158 9.84 -6.45 10.21
C ARG A 158 8.58 -7.25 10.46
N ASN A 159 7.77 -6.81 11.42
CA ASN A 159 6.70 -7.65 11.97
C ASN A 159 5.32 -7.31 11.42
N LYS A 160 5.16 -6.17 10.73
CA LYS A 160 3.84 -5.73 10.25
C LYS A 160 3.85 -5.28 8.79
N LEU A 161 4.62 -4.24 8.46
CA LEU A 161 4.57 -3.62 7.14
C LEU A 161 5.04 -4.57 6.02
N ARG A 162 6.12 -5.32 6.25
CA ARG A 162 6.61 -6.34 5.30
C ARG A 162 5.51 -7.35 4.95
N LEU A 163 4.83 -7.86 5.98
CA LEU A 163 3.76 -8.85 5.79
C LEU A 163 2.58 -8.22 5.04
N PHE A 164 2.21 -6.99 5.40
CA PHE A 164 1.11 -6.30 4.75
C PHE A 164 1.36 -6.06 3.27
N HIS A 165 2.54 -5.52 2.96
CA HIS A 165 2.95 -5.21 1.61
C HIS A 165 3.07 -6.47 0.73
N ASN A 166 3.87 -7.44 1.17
CA ASN A 166 4.20 -8.57 0.31
C ASN A 166 3.04 -9.54 0.10
N PHE A 167 2.11 -9.65 1.06
CA PHE A 167 1.00 -10.60 0.97
C PHE A 167 -0.32 -10.00 0.51
N PHE A 168 -0.58 -8.69 0.75
CA PHE A 168 -1.91 -8.09 0.53
C PHE A 168 -1.94 -6.83 -0.33
N GLN A 169 -0.78 -6.34 -0.81
CA GLN A 169 -0.69 -5.15 -1.66
C GLN A 169 -0.28 -5.53 -3.09
N PRO A 170 -1.24 -5.76 -4.01
CA PRO A 170 -0.89 -6.10 -5.40
C PRO A 170 -0.08 -4.99 -6.05
N SER A 171 1.04 -5.27 -6.70
CA SER A 171 1.88 -4.33 -7.45
C SER A 171 1.77 -4.57 -8.96
N ILE A 172 2.07 -3.55 -9.75
CA ILE A 172 2.14 -3.64 -11.22
C ILE A 172 3.61 -3.57 -11.60
N LYS A 173 4.08 -4.53 -12.40
CA LYS A 173 5.45 -4.58 -12.90
C LYS A 173 5.50 -4.14 -14.36
N LEU A 174 6.51 -3.37 -14.72
CA LEU A 174 6.83 -3.09 -16.12
C LEU A 174 7.38 -4.37 -16.76
N VAL A 175 6.72 -4.85 -17.82
CA VAL A 175 7.10 -6.07 -18.54
C VAL A 175 8.04 -5.74 -19.69
N LYS A 176 7.69 -4.75 -20.51
CA LYS A 176 8.54 -4.36 -21.65
C LYS A 176 8.38 -2.92 -22.06
N LYS A 177 9.43 -2.39 -22.68
CA LYS A 177 9.45 -1.10 -23.35
C LYS A 177 9.53 -1.36 -24.86
N ILE A 178 8.59 -0.82 -25.62
CA ILE A 178 8.53 -0.94 -27.08
C ILE A 178 8.72 0.46 -27.67
N ARG A 179 9.70 0.62 -28.56
CA ARG A 179 9.88 1.87 -29.30
C ARG A 179 9.01 1.85 -30.56
N ILE A 180 8.19 2.88 -30.74
CA ILE A 180 7.32 3.07 -31.91
C ILE A 180 7.65 4.46 -32.48
N GLY A 181 8.56 4.50 -33.46
CA GLY A 181 9.15 5.74 -33.98
C GLY A 181 9.85 6.53 -32.86
N SER A 182 9.39 7.76 -32.61
CA SER A 182 9.88 8.62 -31.53
C SER A 182 9.26 8.33 -30.15
N LYS A 183 8.20 7.50 -30.07
CA LYS A 183 7.46 7.24 -28.83
C LYS A 183 7.93 5.97 -28.14
N LEU A 184 8.00 6.00 -26.82
CA LEU A 184 8.25 4.83 -25.96
C LEU A 184 6.93 4.34 -25.36
N LYS A 185 6.48 3.14 -25.74
CA LYS A 185 5.31 2.47 -25.16
C LYS A 185 5.76 1.52 -24.06
N ARG A 186 5.20 1.68 -22.86
CA ARG A 186 5.42 0.78 -21.70
C ARG A 186 4.29 -0.22 -21.60
N VAL A 187 4.61 -1.50 -21.49
CA VAL A 187 3.65 -2.59 -21.28
C VAL A 187 3.81 -3.08 -19.86
N TYR A 188 2.71 -3.04 -19.11
CA TYR A 188 2.65 -3.49 -17.72
C TYR A 188 1.84 -4.77 -17.62
N ASP A 189 2.08 -5.53 -16.55
CA ASP A 189 1.27 -6.71 -16.28
C ASP A 189 0.02 -6.41 -15.45
N LYS A 190 -0.72 -7.48 -15.12
CA LYS A 190 -1.86 -7.40 -14.21
C LYS A 190 -1.36 -7.24 -12.77
N PRO A 191 -2.06 -6.46 -11.91
CA PRO A 191 -1.67 -6.33 -10.51
C PRO A 191 -1.62 -7.68 -9.80
N LYS A 192 -0.52 -7.97 -9.11
CA LYS A 192 -0.29 -9.19 -8.31
C LYS A 192 0.53 -8.83 -7.07
N THR A 193 0.27 -9.46 -5.93
CA THR A 193 1.13 -9.25 -4.75
C THR A 193 2.52 -9.84 -4.98
N PRO A 194 3.55 -9.33 -4.30
CA PRO A 194 4.87 -9.93 -4.38
C PRO A 194 4.87 -11.43 -4.04
N PHE A 195 4.08 -11.83 -3.05
CA PHE A 195 3.92 -13.24 -2.71
C PHE A 195 3.29 -14.05 -3.85
N GLN A 196 2.28 -13.53 -4.56
CA GLN A 196 1.71 -14.20 -5.73
C GLN A 196 2.72 -14.35 -6.86
N ARG A 197 3.57 -13.34 -7.08
CA ARG A 197 4.66 -13.40 -8.07
C ARG A 197 5.71 -14.43 -7.67
N LEU A 198 6.08 -14.46 -6.39
CA LEU A 198 7.00 -15.44 -5.84
C LEU A 198 6.46 -16.88 -5.99
N CYS A 199 5.17 -17.11 -5.75
CA CYS A 199 4.52 -18.40 -5.99
C CYS A 199 4.54 -18.81 -7.47
N GLN A 200 4.53 -17.84 -8.39
CA GLN A 200 4.62 -18.06 -9.84
C GLN A 200 6.06 -18.18 -10.33
N SER A 201 7.03 -17.74 -9.51
CA SER A 201 8.45 -17.89 -9.80
C SER A 201 8.88 -19.30 -9.42
N ASN A 202 9.45 -20.05 -10.37
CA ASN A 202 9.93 -21.41 -10.12
C ASN A 202 11.26 -21.45 -9.33
N HIS A 203 11.61 -20.38 -8.62
CA HIS A 203 12.93 -20.12 -8.04
C HIS A 203 12.96 -20.16 -6.51
N ILE A 204 11.83 -20.44 -5.85
CA ILE A 204 11.76 -20.57 -4.39
C ILE A 204 11.80 -22.03 -3.95
N ASN A 205 12.57 -22.32 -2.90
CA ASN A 205 12.57 -23.61 -2.24
C ASN A 205 11.16 -23.97 -1.74
N LYS A 206 10.74 -25.23 -1.94
CA LYS A 206 9.37 -25.70 -1.66
C LYS A 206 8.98 -25.58 -0.19
N ASP A 207 9.90 -25.82 0.74
CA ASP A 207 9.64 -25.73 2.18
C ASP A 207 9.42 -24.28 2.61
N LYS A 208 10.26 -23.37 2.11
CA LYS A 208 10.07 -21.92 2.33
C LYS A 208 8.75 -21.44 1.73
N LEU A 209 8.38 -21.92 0.54
CA LEU A 209 7.09 -21.59 -0.07
C LEU A 209 5.91 -22.09 0.78
N ALA A 210 6.00 -23.31 1.33
CA ALA A 210 4.98 -23.86 2.21
C ALA A 210 4.83 -23.03 3.51
N GLN A 211 5.95 -22.62 4.12
CA GLN A 211 5.95 -21.72 5.28
C GLN A 211 5.27 -20.38 4.97
N LEU A 212 5.62 -19.75 3.84
CA LEU A 212 5.00 -18.48 3.43
C LEU A 212 3.50 -18.64 3.13
N LYS A 213 3.08 -19.76 2.53
CA LYS A 213 1.65 -20.08 2.33
C LYS A 213 0.91 -20.22 3.65
N ASN A 214 1.51 -20.87 4.65
CA ASN A 214 0.91 -20.98 5.98
C ASN A 214 0.72 -19.59 6.61
N ILE A 215 1.78 -18.76 6.60
CA ILE A 215 1.73 -17.37 7.08
C ILE A 215 0.60 -16.59 6.37
N ALA A 216 0.50 -16.68 5.05
CA ALA A 216 -0.53 -16.01 4.27
C ALA A 216 -1.96 -16.47 4.67
N GLY A 217 -2.13 -17.75 4.99
CA GLY A 217 -3.42 -18.34 5.35
C GLY A 217 -3.96 -17.92 6.72
N ILE A 218 -3.08 -17.60 7.67
CA ILE A 218 -3.46 -17.20 9.03
C ILE A 218 -3.49 -15.69 9.26
N LEU A 219 -2.97 -14.91 8.31
CA LEU A 219 -2.73 -13.49 8.49
C LEU A 219 -3.96 -12.67 8.07
N ASP A 220 -4.51 -11.93 9.03
CA ASP A 220 -5.65 -11.05 8.81
C ASP A 220 -5.20 -9.64 8.34
N PRO A 221 -5.52 -9.23 7.09
CA PRO A 221 -5.09 -7.94 6.55
C PRO A 221 -5.75 -6.73 7.23
N PHE A 222 -6.97 -6.86 7.77
CA PHE A 222 -7.63 -5.79 8.51
C PHE A 222 -6.98 -5.58 9.88
N ALA A 223 -6.70 -6.67 10.59
CA ALA A 223 -5.98 -6.61 11.87
C ALA A 223 -4.58 -6.03 11.68
N LEU A 224 -3.92 -6.40 10.58
CA LEU A 224 -2.60 -5.91 10.22
C LEU A 224 -2.61 -4.41 9.92
N SER A 225 -3.57 -3.92 9.11
CA SER A 225 -3.76 -2.50 8.86
C SER A 225 -3.94 -1.72 10.17
N LYS A 226 -4.88 -2.15 11.02
CA LYS A 226 -5.14 -1.48 12.31
C LYS A 226 -3.89 -1.43 13.19
N THR A 227 -3.11 -2.52 13.21
CA THR A 227 -1.86 -2.58 13.97
C THR A 227 -0.79 -1.65 13.40
N ILE A 228 -0.71 -1.53 12.07
CA ILE A 228 0.20 -0.60 11.40
C ILE A 228 -0.17 0.84 11.78
N ASP A 229 -1.44 1.22 11.67
CA ASP A 229 -1.91 2.57 11.99
C ASP A 229 -1.64 2.93 13.46
N PHE A 230 -1.87 1.98 14.37
CA PHE A 230 -1.54 2.14 15.79
C PHE A 230 -0.05 2.36 16.02
N LYS A 231 0.82 1.55 15.40
CA LYS A 231 2.28 1.68 15.53
C LYS A 231 2.79 2.98 14.93
N LEU A 232 2.28 3.36 13.76
CA LEU A 232 2.60 4.65 13.12
C LEU A 232 2.24 5.81 14.06
N THR A 233 1.05 5.80 14.65
CA THR A 233 0.65 6.83 15.63
C THR A 233 1.63 6.92 16.80
N LYS A 234 2.07 5.78 17.34
CA LYS A 234 3.08 5.75 18.42
C LYS A 234 4.41 6.34 17.97
N ILE A 235 4.88 5.99 16.77
CA ILE A 235 6.13 6.50 16.19
C ILE A 235 6.04 8.02 15.98
N TYR A 236 4.94 8.52 15.41
CA TYR A 236 4.73 9.96 15.25
C TYR A 236 4.74 10.70 16.59
N ASN A 237 4.17 10.11 17.64
CA ASN A 237 4.20 10.69 18.99
C ASN A 237 5.60 10.67 19.63
N LEU A 238 6.49 9.76 19.23
CA LEU A 238 7.89 9.80 19.65
C LEU A 238 8.62 10.95 18.95
N ALA A 239 8.38 11.16 17.66
CA ALA A 239 8.97 12.25 16.90
C ALA A 239 8.49 13.64 17.39
N SER A 240 7.21 13.77 17.77
CA SER A 240 6.64 15.04 18.23
C SER A 240 7.12 15.48 19.61
N LYS A 241 7.62 14.57 20.46
CA LYS A 241 8.19 14.90 21.77
C LYS A 241 9.57 15.55 21.67
N ASN A 242 10.27 15.41 20.54
CA ASN A 242 11.56 16.05 20.28
C ASN A 242 11.44 17.48 19.69
N LYS A 243 10.23 18.06 19.63
CA LYS A 243 9.91 19.37 19.02
C LYS A 243 10.51 20.63 19.67
N LYS A 244 11.50 20.54 20.57
CA LYS A 244 12.03 21.73 21.24
C LYS A 244 12.81 22.69 20.32
N ILE A 245 13.06 22.38 19.04
CA ILE A 245 13.95 23.21 18.20
C ILE A 245 13.38 23.62 16.82
N TYR A 246 12.37 22.96 16.25
CA TYR A 246 11.87 23.37 14.91
C TYR A 246 10.34 23.41 14.83
N GLY A 247 9.85 24.51 14.26
CA GLY A 247 8.46 24.97 14.28
C GLY A 247 7.40 23.97 13.80
N ASN A 248 6.16 24.34 14.05
CA ASN A 248 4.96 23.50 13.96
C ASN A 248 4.73 22.86 12.57
N VAL A 249 5.37 21.73 12.31
CA VAL A 249 4.92 20.79 11.28
C VAL A 249 3.90 19.86 11.95
N GLY A 250 2.64 20.01 11.56
CA GLY A 250 1.58 19.07 11.88
C GLY A 250 1.82 17.72 11.19
N PRO A 251 1.11 16.65 11.59
CA PRO A 251 1.30 15.32 11.04
C PRO A 251 1.11 15.33 9.51
N VAL A 252 2.07 14.78 8.77
CA VAL A 252 1.85 14.37 7.38
C VAL A 252 1.10 13.03 7.43
N PRO A 253 -0.15 12.95 6.95
CA PRO A 253 -0.95 11.77 7.15
C PRO A 253 -0.50 10.63 6.22
N TYR A 254 0.07 9.55 6.76
CA TYR A 254 -0.47 8.22 6.43
C TYR A 254 -1.77 8.08 7.23
N SER A 255 -2.81 8.75 6.73
CA SER A 255 -4.22 8.66 7.15
C SER A 255 -4.47 8.20 8.60
N VAL A 256 -4.00 8.96 9.58
CA VAL A 256 -4.54 8.92 10.94
C VAL A 256 -5.50 10.10 11.05
N ASN A 257 -6.80 9.85 10.98
CA ASN A 257 -7.78 10.72 11.65
C ASN A 257 -8.49 9.84 12.68
N ASN A 258 -8.10 10.01 13.94
CA ASN A 258 -8.98 9.77 15.07
C ASN A 258 -10.11 10.81 14.99
N SER A 259 -11.31 10.36 14.62
CA SER A 259 -12.59 10.87 15.15
C SER A 259 -13.76 10.09 14.55
N LEU A 260 -14.28 9.12 15.32
CA LEU A 260 -15.71 8.83 15.32
C LEU A 260 -16.18 8.87 16.78
N PRO A 261 -17.13 9.75 17.14
CA PRO A 261 -17.88 9.61 18.38
C PRO A 261 -18.71 8.32 18.32
N SER A 262 -18.87 7.69 19.47
CA SER A 262 -19.80 6.58 19.71
C SER A 262 -21.19 6.92 19.17
N ILE A 263 -21.64 6.21 18.13
CA ILE A 263 -23.06 6.12 17.76
C ILE A 263 -23.48 4.67 17.93
N LEU A 264 -23.67 4.27 19.18
CA LEU A 264 -24.65 3.27 19.61
C LEU A 264 -25.19 3.77 20.95
N GLY A 265 -26.02 4.80 20.88
CA GLY A 265 -27.07 5.00 21.87
C GLY A 265 -28.24 4.11 21.45
N LEU A 266 -28.34 2.94 22.07
CA LEU A 266 -29.60 2.23 22.20
C LEU A 266 -29.77 1.90 23.67
N HIS A 267 -30.88 2.42 24.20
CA HIS A 267 -31.46 2.19 25.51
C HIS A 267 -31.27 0.77 26.04
N SER A 268 -30.87 0.67 27.30
CA SER A 268 -31.84 0.47 28.39
C SER A 268 -31.41 1.33 29.57
#